data_AF-A0A940VQ90-F1
#
_entry.id   AF-A0A940VQ90-F1
#
_cell.length_a   1.000
_cell.length_b   1.000
_cell.length_c   1.000
_cell.angle_alpha   90.00
_cell.angle_beta   90.00
_cell.angle_gamma   90.00
#
_symmetry.space_group_name_H-M   'P 1'
#
loop_
_entity.id
_entity.type
_entity.pdbx_description
1 polymer ?
#
loop_
_entity_poly.entity_id
_entity_poly.type
_entity_poly.pdbx_seq_one_letter_code
_entity_poly.pdbx_strand_id
1 'polypeptide(L)'
;MKTSMIKLISSLVLCLLLSIITCNAFAAENQIVRFKGKVKHLTSLDTYGLLSDDERRFHPTKRLPLKFQKDDLEVIVEGNLREDLFGPNMYGKALDVVSISLASQYVSPEDRQAIRLLLLRMDAFNTGDLAKLQQIDVAAKNITAERFKAWIGGNSARFTLNYMETTLPSGPFTDNSKISGFCLYSRERVNGMSISGNLNYALMKFTIAKVDGQWKFVTTGNYLLPDNGVDPKQFVEQLKEKAKEKYGTTNLATWRN
;
A
#
# COMPACT_ATOMS: atom_id res chain seq x y z
N MET A 1 -7.18 -73.92 21.20
CA MET A 1 -6.98 -72.61 21.87
C MET A 1 -6.15 -71.59 21.10
N LYS A 2 -5.21 -71.97 20.21
CA LYS A 2 -4.37 -70.98 19.47
C LYS A 2 -5.12 -70.15 18.41
N THR A 3 -6.15 -70.69 17.76
CA THR A 3 -6.90 -70.01 16.68
C THR A 3 -7.88 -68.94 17.16
N SER A 4 -8.36 -69.02 18.41
CA SER A 4 -9.25 -68.01 18.99
C SER A 4 -8.51 -66.74 19.42
N MET A 5 -7.23 -66.88 19.76
CA MET A 5 -6.39 -65.76 20.22
C MET A 5 -5.96 -64.85 19.07
N ILE A 6 -5.76 -65.42 17.86
CA ILE A 6 -5.38 -64.67 16.65
C ILE A 6 -6.52 -63.76 16.16
N LYS A 7 -7.79 -64.21 16.26
CA LYS A 7 -8.95 -63.38 15.90
C LYS A 7 -9.17 -62.20 16.86
N LEU A 8 -8.87 -62.39 18.15
CA LEU A 8 -8.97 -61.31 19.15
C LEU A 8 -7.91 -60.23 18.93
N ILE A 9 -6.68 -60.64 18.60
CA ILE A 9 -5.57 -59.70 18.32
C ILE A 9 -5.81 -58.92 17.02
N SER A 10 -6.32 -59.57 15.97
CA SER A 10 -6.62 -58.90 14.71
C SER A 10 -7.77 -57.87 14.83
N SER A 11 -8.75 -58.09 15.70
CA SER A 11 -9.84 -57.13 15.95
C SER A 11 -9.39 -55.96 16.83
N LEU A 12 -8.45 -56.19 17.74
CA LEU A 12 -7.90 -55.14 18.61
C LEU A 12 -6.98 -54.20 17.82
N VAL A 13 -6.18 -54.72 16.88
CA VAL A 13 -5.31 -53.91 16.01
C VAL A 13 -6.12 -53.07 15.02
N LEU A 14 -7.25 -53.59 14.51
CA LEU A 14 -8.13 -52.82 13.63
C LEU A 14 -8.86 -51.68 14.36
N CYS A 15 -9.24 -51.87 15.62
CA CYS A 15 -9.82 -50.80 16.44
C CYS A 15 -8.77 -49.75 16.84
N LEU A 16 -7.53 -50.14 17.10
CA LEU A 16 -6.45 -49.22 17.44
C LEU A 16 -6.04 -48.31 16.27
N LEU A 17 -6.17 -48.80 15.02
CA LEU A 17 -5.91 -48.02 13.80
C LEU A 17 -7.02 -47.03 13.44
N LEU A 18 -8.23 -47.19 13.97
CA LEU A 18 -9.36 -46.27 13.75
C LEU A 18 -9.41 -45.11 14.75
N SER A 19 -8.67 -45.18 15.86
CA SER A 19 -8.69 -44.20 16.95
C SER A 19 -7.65 -43.07 16.86
N ILE A 20 -6.88 -42.95 15.76
CA ILE A 20 -5.87 -41.88 15.59
C ILE A 20 -6.22 -40.92 14.44
N ILE A 21 -7.49 -40.80 14.06
CA ILE A 21 -7.96 -39.58 13.39
C ILE A 21 -8.36 -38.61 14.48
N THR A 22 -7.37 -38.10 15.22
CA THR A 22 -7.54 -36.81 15.88
C THR A 22 -7.70 -35.81 14.74
N CYS A 23 -8.95 -35.46 14.44
CA CYS A 23 -9.23 -34.23 13.73
C CYS A 23 -8.70 -33.13 14.65
N ASN A 24 -7.42 -32.78 14.47
CA ASN A 24 -6.92 -31.52 14.91
C ASN A 24 -7.75 -30.50 14.14
N ALA A 25 -8.87 -30.10 14.73
CA ALA A 25 -9.53 -28.85 14.40
C ALA A 25 -8.51 -27.77 14.78
N PHE A 26 -7.53 -27.57 13.90
CA PHE A 26 -6.85 -26.30 13.81
C PHE A 26 -7.99 -25.31 13.59
N ALA A 27 -8.34 -24.56 14.63
CA ALA A 27 -9.07 -23.32 14.44
C ALA A 27 -8.23 -22.55 13.43
N ALA A 28 -8.69 -22.52 12.18
CA ALA A 28 -8.00 -21.85 11.10
C ALA A 28 -7.81 -20.42 11.56
N GLU A 29 -6.57 -20.05 11.83
CA GLU A 29 -6.22 -18.68 12.18
C GLU A 29 -6.69 -17.83 11.00
N ASN A 30 -7.70 -16.99 11.22
CA ASN A 30 -8.27 -16.16 10.17
C ASN A 30 -7.17 -15.26 9.61
N GLN A 31 -6.61 -15.67 8.48
CA GLN A 31 -5.52 -14.95 7.86
C GLN A 31 -6.11 -13.71 7.18
N ILE A 32 -5.91 -12.55 7.82
CA ILE A 32 -6.26 -11.25 7.25
C ILE A 32 -5.33 -10.99 6.07
N VAL A 33 -5.90 -10.73 4.90
CA VAL A 33 -5.17 -10.38 3.69
C VAL A 33 -5.59 -9.00 3.21
N ARG A 34 -4.63 -8.23 2.70
CA ARG A 34 -4.85 -6.99 1.95
C ARG A 34 -4.12 -7.09 0.63
N PHE A 35 -4.83 -6.88 -0.48
CA PHE A 35 -4.20 -6.91 -1.80
C PHE A 35 -4.81 -5.91 -2.77
N LYS A 36 -4.00 -5.47 -3.72
CA LYS A 36 -4.46 -4.83 -4.96
C LYS A 36 -4.82 -5.92 -5.97
N GLY A 37 -5.90 -5.71 -6.69
CA GLY A 37 -6.35 -6.63 -7.72
C GLY A 37 -7.45 -6.05 -8.60
N LYS A 38 -8.12 -6.95 -9.31
CA LYS A 38 -9.23 -6.65 -10.23
C LYS A 38 -10.44 -7.49 -9.88
N VAL A 39 -11.60 -6.90 -10.09
CA VAL A 39 -12.86 -7.64 -10.11
C VAL A 39 -12.97 -8.39 -11.45
N LYS A 40 -13.37 -9.66 -11.40
CA LYS A 40 -13.55 -10.50 -12.60
C LYS A 40 -14.95 -11.07 -12.68
N HIS A 41 -15.62 -10.85 -13.80
CA HIS A 41 -16.92 -11.44 -14.08
C HIS A 41 -16.77 -12.90 -14.54
N LEU A 42 -17.53 -13.80 -13.93
CA LEU A 42 -17.48 -15.23 -14.17
C LEU A 42 -18.74 -15.67 -14.88
N THR A 43 -18.69 -15.69 -16.21
CA THR A 43 -19.85 -16.00 -17.06
C THR A 43 -20.48 -17.36 -16.74
N SER A 44 -19.70 -18.35 -16.30
CA SER A 44 -20.20 -19.70 -15.96
C SER A 44 -21.02 -19.75 -14.67
N LEU A 45 -20.84 -18.78 -13.77
CA LEU A 45 -21.47 -18.74 -12.45
C LEU A 45 -22.36 -17.49 -12.26
N ASP A 46 -22.43 -16.62 -13.28
CA ASP A 46 -23.09 -15.32 -13.25
C ASP A 46 -22.77 -14.52 -11.97
N THR A 47 -21.50 -14.50 -11.60
CA THR A 47 -21.02 -13.88 -10.35
C THR A 47 -19.67 -13.21 -10.55
N TYR A 48 -19.22 -12.44 -9.55
CA TYR A 48 -17.97 -11.72 -9.59
C TYR A 48 -16.95 -12.33 -8.62
N GLY A 49 -15.78 -12.66 -9.14
CA GLY A 49 -14.59 -13.05 -8.39
C GLY A 49 -13.61 -11.88 -8.23
N LEU A 50 -12.54 -12.12 -7.47
CA LEU A 50 -11.44 -11.20 -7.28
C LEU A 50 -10.14 -11.87 -7.75
N LEU A 51 -9.35 -11.15 -8.53
CA LEU A 51 -8.04 -11.57 -9.01
C LEU A 51 -7.00 -10.60 -8.46
N SER A 52 -6.08 -11.05 -7.62
CA SER A 52 -4.99 -10.20 -7.13
C SER A 52 -3.95 -9.91 -8.22
N ASP A 53 -3.11 -8.89 -8.00
CA ASP A 53 -2.00 -8.55 -8.89
C ASP A 53 -0.97 -9.70 -9.06
N ASP A 54 -0.94 -10.67 -8.14
CA ASP A 54 -0.13 -11.89 -8.24
C ASP A 54 -0.90 -13.08 -8.84
N GLU A 55 -1.97 -12.80 -9.59
CA GLU A 55 -2.80 -13.77 -10.32
C GLU A 55 -3.51 -14.81 -9.43
N ARG A 56 -3.59 -14.57 -8.11
CA ARG A 56 -4.37 -15.44 -7.21
C ARG A 56 -5.84 -15.10 -7.29
N ARG A 57 -6.64 -16.15 -7.33
CA ARG A 57 -8.10 -16.06 -7.42
C ARG A 57 -8.72 -16.18 -6.04
N PHE A 58 -9.64 -15.27 -5.75
CA PHE A 58 -10.43 -15.26 -4.54
C PHE A 58 -11.92 -15.23 -4.89
N HIS A 59 -12.70 -16.02 -4.17
CA HIS A 59 -14.15 -16.05 -4.29
C HIS A 59 -14.75 -15.33 -3.07
N PRO A 60 -15.40 -14.17 -3.26
CA PRO A 60 -16.11 -13.49 -2.17
C PRO A 60 -17.18 -14.40 -1.57
N THR A 61 -17.20 -14.55 -0.25
CA THR A 61 -18.25 -15.32 0.46
C THR A 61 -19.63 -14.66 0.35
N LYS A 62 -19.66 -13.35 0.11
CA LYS A 62 -20.85 -12.52 -0.08
C LYS A 62 -20.74 -11.79 -1.41
N ARG A 63 -21.89 -11.52 -2.03
CA ARG A 63 -21.96 -10.72 -3.26
C ARG A 63 -21.31 -9.35 -3.03
N LEU A 64 -20.42 -8.95 -3.93
CA LEU A 64 -19.79 -7.62 -3.89
C LEU A 64 -20.84 -6.51 -4.00
N PRO A 65 -20.65 -5.34 -3.37
CA PRO A 65 -21.54 -4.19 -3.58
C PRO A 65 -21.66 -3.83 -5.06
N LEU A 66 -22.83 -3.36 -5.50
CA LEU A 66 -23.13 -3.10 -6.93
C LEU A 66 -22.09 -2.19 -7.61
N LYS A 67 -21.59 -1.18 -6.90
CA LYS A 67 -20.56 -0.25 -7.40
C LYS A 67 -19.22 -0.93 -7.76
N PHE A 68 -18.99 -2.15 -7.25
CA PHE A 68 -17.81 -2.97 -7.55
C PHE A 68 -18.11 -4.14 -8.48
N GLN A 69 -19.35 -4.33 -8.93
CA GLN A 69 -19.71 -5.39 -9.89
C GLN A 69 -19.47 -4.91 -11.33
N LYS A 70 -18.20 -4.67 -11.65
CA LYS A 70 -17.76 -4.30 -12.99
C LYS A 70 -16.52 -5.11 -13.32
N ASP A 71 -16.55 -5.79 -14.45
CA ASP A 71 -15.40 -6.55 -14.92
C ASP A 71 -14.19 -5.62 -15.12
N ASP A 72 -13.01 -6.12 -14.77
CA ASP A 72 -11.73 -5.40 -14.80
C ASP A 72 -11.62 -4.15 -13.92
N LEU A 73 -12.54 -3.97 -12.96
CA LEU A 73 -12.43 -2.86 -12.01
C LEU A 73 -11.27 -3.07 -11.03
N GLU A 74 -10.30 -2.15 -11.02
CA GLU A 74 -9.18 -2.17 -10.07
C GLU A 74 -9.65 -1.80 -8.65
N VAL A 75 -9.33 -2.68 -7.70
CA VAL A 75 -9.77 -2.57 -6.32
C VAL A 75 -8.64 -2.89 -5.34
N ILE A 76 -8.71 -2.29 -4.15
CA ILE A 76 -8.02 -2.78 -2.97
C ILE A 76 -9.03 -3.54 -2.13
N VAL A 77 -8.68 -4.76 -1.76
CA VAL A 77 -9.53 -5.65 -0.96
C VAL A 77 -8.81 -5.99 0.34
N GLU A 78 -9.55 -5.92 1.44
CA GLU A 78 -9.14 -6.46 2.73
C GLU A 78 -10.18 -7.50 3.17
N GLY A 79 -9.73 -8.64 3.65
CA GLY A 79 -10.65 -9.68 4.08
C GLY A 79 -9.98 -10.81 4.84
N ASN A 80 -10.81 -11.70 5.37
CA ASN A 80 -10.36 -12.91 6.05
C ASN A 80 -10.42 -14.09 5.09
N LEU A 81 -9.32 -14.82 4.92
CA LEU A 81 -9.35 -16.08 4.20
C LEU A 81 -10.13 -17.12 4.98
N ARG A 82 -11.02 -17.83 4.28
CA ARG A 82 -11.87 -18.87 4.83
C ARG A 82 -11.44 -20.21 4.28
N GLU A 83 -10.42 -20.80 4.91
CA GLU A 83 -9.89 -22.11 4.50
C GLU A 83 -10.87 -23.26 4.77
N ASP A 84 -11.83 -23.03 5.65
CA ASP A 84 -12.93 -23.93 5.97
C ASP A 84 -14.00 -24.00 4.87
N LEU A 85 -14.01 -23.04 3.94
CA LEU A 85 -14.97 -22.98 2.84
C LEU A 85 -14.29 -23.40 1.52
N PHE A 86 -14.64 -24.60 1.06
CA PHE A 86 -14.25 -25.11 -0.25
C PHE A 86 -15.46 -25.75 -0.95
N GLY A 87 -15.59 -25.52 -2.25
CA GLY A 87 -16.68 -26.05 -3.05
C GLY A 87 -16.34 -26.08 -4.54
N PRO A 88 -16.97 -26.99 -5.31
CA PRO A 88 -16.67 -27.18 -6.72
C PRO A 88 -17.02 -25.97 -7.61
N ASN A 89 -17.89 -25.08 -7.14
CA ASN A 89 -18.36 -23.90 -7.88
C ASN A 89 -17.67 -22.60 -7.41
N MET A 90 -16.46 -22.69 -6.85
CA MET A 90 -15.72 -21.52 -6.38
C MET A 90 -14.65 -21.09 -7.40
N TYR A 91 -14.53 -19.79 -7.60
CA TYR A 91 -13.52 -19.21 -8.49
C TYR A 91 -12.07 -19.40 -7.99
N GLY A 92 -11.91 -19.50 -6.67
CA GLY A 92 -10.65 -19.56 -5.96
C GLY A 92 -10.89 -19.65 -4.46
N LYS A 93 -9.92 -19.27 -3.64
CA LYS A 93 -10.05 -19.36 -2.16
C LYS A 93 -11.21 -18.50 -1.65
N ALA A 94 -12.01 -19.00 -0.71
CA ALA A 94 -13.05 -18.18 -0.10
C ALA A 94 -12.44 -17.01 0.67
N LEU A 95 -13.00 -15.82 0.46
CA LEU A 95 -12.59 -14.60 1.11
C LEU A 95 -13.82 -13.89 1.68
N ASP A 96 -13.85 -13.73 3.00
CA ASP A 96 -14.82 -12.86 3.65
C ASP A 96 -14.33 -11.41 3.54
N VAL A 97 -14.86 -10.69 2.56
CA VAL A 97 -14.47 -9.32 2.24
C VAL A 97 -14.92 -8.40 3.37
N VAL A 98 -13.95 -7.85 4.11
CA VAL A 98 -14.17 -6.88 5.19
C VAL A 98 -14.28 -5.47 4.61
N SER A 99 -13.39 -5.13 3.67
CA SER A 99 -13.42 -3.83 2.98
C SER A 99 -13.03 -4.00 1.52
N ILE A 100 -13.64 -3.16 0.67
CA ILE A 100 -13.31 -3.07 -0.75
C ILE A 100 -13.41 -1.60 -1.16
N SER A 101 -12.38 -1.12 -1.85
CA SER A 101 -12.24 0.28 -2.28
C SER A 101 -11.73 0.34 -3.72
N LEU A 102 -12.06 1.41 -4.43
CA LEU A 102 -11.46 1.67 -5.75
C LEU A 102 -9.96 1.89 -5.56
N ALA A 103 -9.14 1.21 -6.36
CA ALA A 103 -7.69 1.32 -6.22
C ALA A 103 -7.17 2.75 -6.42
N SER A 104 -7.81 3.53 -7.31
CA SER A 104 -7.42 4.91 -7.58
C SER A 104 -7.73 5.90 -6.45
N GLN A 105 -8.66 5.56 -5.56
CA GLN A 105 -9.12 6.43 -4.46
C GLN A 105 -8.73 5.92 -3.08
N TYR A 106 -8.17 4.72 -2.99
CA TYR A 106 -7.79 4.13 -1.71
C TYR A 106 -6.55 4.82 -1.15
N VAL A 107 -6.63 5.25 0.11
CA VAL A 107 -5.50 5.81 0.85
C VAL A 107 -5.21 4.96 2.07
N SER A 108 -4.10 4.24 2.02
CA SER A 108 -3.74 3.26 3.03
C SER A 108 -3.23 3.92 4.33
N PRO A 109 -3.17 3.19 5.46
CA PRO A 109 -2.47 3.66 6.65
C PRO A 109 -1.01 4.04 6.38
N GLU A 110 -0.34 3.31 5.50
CA GLU A 110 1.03 3.56 5.06
C GLU A 110 1.14 4.86 4.26
N ASP A 111 0.19 5.13 3.35
CA ASP A 111 0.07 6.41 2.65
C ASP A 111 -0.08 7.56 3.66
N ARG A 112 -1.00 7.43 4.62
CA ARG A 112 -1.23 8.45 5.67
C ARG A 112 0.04 8.73 6.47
N GLN A 113 0.78 7.68 6.84
CA GLN A 113 2.05 7.79 7.57
C GLN A 113 3.14 8.47 6.72
N ALA A 114 3.22 8.14 5.43
CA ALA A 114 4.15 8.78 4.50
C ALA A 114 3.81 10.26 4.29
N ILE A 115 2.53 10.59 4.06
CA ILE A 115 2.04 11.98 3.93
C ILE A 115 2.43 12.78 5.16
N ARG A 116 2.18 12.26 6.36
CA ARG A 116 2.54 12.94 7.61
C ARG A 116 4.04 13.30 7.65
N LEU A 117 4.92 12.35 7.33
CA LEU A 117 6.37 12.60 7.39
C LEU A 117 6.85 13.56 6.29
N LEU A 118 6.25 13.46 5.09
CA LEU A 118 6.50 14.38 3.98
C LEU A 118 6.05 15.81 4.33
N LEU A 119 4.90 15.99 4.98
CA LEU A 119 4.44 17.30 5.43
C LEU A 119 5.35 17.90 6.51
N LEU A 120 5.90 17.09 7.43
CA LEU A 120 6.90 17.56 8.39
C LEU A 120 8.21 18.01 7.71
N ARG A 121 8.64 17.30 6.66
CA ARG A 121 9.79 17.70 5.85
C ARG A 121 9.52 19.01 5.10
N MET A 122 8.34 19.13 4.53
CA MET A 122 7.88 20.35 3.84
C MET A 122 7.84 21.54 4.81
N ASP A 123 7.35 21.34 6.04
CA ASP A 123 7.37 22.37 7.09
C ASP A 123 8.80 22.80 7.41
N ALA A 124 9.73 21.85 7.64
CA ALA A 124 11.14 22.16 7.87
C ALA A 124 11.76 22.99 6.73
N PHE A 125 11.42 22.67 5.47
CA PHE A 125 11.87 23.43 4.31
C PHE A 125 11.26 24.84 4.27
N ASN A 126 9.96 24.95 4.52
CA ASN A 126 9.24 26.23 4.48
C ASN A 126 9.62 27.18 5.62
N THR A 127 10.01 26.64 6.78
CA THR A 127 10.47 27.44 7.92
C THR A 127 11.98 27.65 7.93
N GLY A 128 12.73 26.98 7.05
CA GLY A 128 14.19 26.98 7.08
C GLY A 128 14.76 26.42 8.39
N ASP A 129 14.04 25.50 9.03
CA ASP A 129 14.42 24.91 10.33
C ASP A 129 15.12 23.56 10.13
N LEU A 130 16.45 23.57 10.24
CA LEU A 130 17.27 22.37 10.10
C LEU A 130 17.01 21.36 11.23
N ALA A 131 16.70 21.82 12.46
CA ALA A 131 16.48 20.92 13.59
C ALA A 131 15.24 20.06 13.35
N LYS A 132 14.16 20.63 12.81
CA LYS A 132 12.97 19.87 12.39
C LYS A 132 13.30 18.80 11.35
N LEU A 133 14.13 19.13 10.35
CA LEU A 133 14.54 18.15 9.35
C LEU A 133 15.35 17.01 9.97
N GLN A 134 16.31 17.32 10.85
CA GLN A 134 17.19 16.35 11.49
C GLN A 134 16.44 15.36 12.42
N GLN A 135 15.27 15.76 12.94
CA GLN A 135 14.41 14.85 13.72
C GLN A 135 13.82 13.72 12.88
N ILE A 136 13.53 13.99 11.61
CA ILE A 136 12.78 13.07 10.72
C ILE A 136 13.62 12.47 9.60
N ASP A 137 14.83 12.98 9.33
CA ASP A 137 15.70 12.49 8.26
C ASP A 137 17.08 12.09 8.80
N VAL A 138 17.40 10.80 8.67
CA VAL A 138 18.65 10.24 9.17
C VAL A 138 19.85 10.82 8.42
N ALA A 139 19.73 11.09 7.11
CA ALA A 139 20.80 11.64 6.30
C ALA A 139 21.04 13.14 6.61
N ALA A 140 20.04 13.83 7.16
CA ALA A 140 20.16 15.25 7.48
C ALA A 140 20.98 15.56 8.75
N LYS A 141 21.23 14.55 9.60
CA LYS A 141 21.95 14.74 10.88
C LYS A 141 23.30 15.44 10.76
N ASN A 142 23.99 15.26 9.63
CA ASN A 142 25.33 15.79 9.39
C ASN A 142 25.35 16.98 8.41
N ILE A 143 24.19 17.55 8.08
CA ILE A 143 24.08 18.71 7.19
C ILE A 143 24.26 19.99 8.02
N THR A 144 25.00 20.98 7.49
CA THR A 144 25.14 22.30 8.13
C THR A 144 23.99 23.24 7.76
N ALA A 145 23.76 24.28 8.56
CA ALA A 145 22.71 25.26 8.31
C ALA A 145 22.89 25.98 6.96
N GLU A 146 24.14 26.27 6.56
CA GLU A 146 24.47 26.92 5.30
C GLU A 146 24.12 26.01 4.11
N ARG A 147 24.51 24.74 4.19
CA ARG A 147 24.19 23.74 3.15
C ARG A 147 22.68 23.53 3.05
N PHE A 148 21.98 23.50 4.18
CA PHE A 148 20.53 23.38 4.21
C PHE A 148 19.85 24.59 3.56
N LYS A 149 20.27 25.81 3.92
CA LYS A 149 19.74 27.05 3.35
C LYS A 149 19.97 27.14 1.84
N ALA A 150 21.15 26.72 1.37
CA ALA A 150 21.46 26.63 -0.05
C ALA A 150 20.54 25.63 -0.77
N TRP A 151 20.29 24.46 -0.16
CA TRP A 151 19.45 23.41 -0.72
C TRP A 151 17.99 23.85 -0.90
N ILE A 152 17.39 24.48 0.11
CA ILE A 152 16.00 24.95 0.02
C ILE A 152 15.85 26.17 -0.90
N GLY A 153 16.96 26.82 -1.28
CA GLY A 153 16.97 27.97 -2.17
C GLY A 153 16.72 29.30 -1.45
N GLY A 154 17.11 29.40 -0.18
CA GLY A 154 16.93 30.57 0.66
C GLY A 154 15.54 30.68 1.31
N ASN A 155 15.26 31.83 1.93
CA ASN A 155 14.06 32.04 2.77
C ASN A 155 12.78 32.40 1.98
N SER A 156 12.87 32.56 0.66
CA SER A 156 11.74 32.96 -0.21
C SER A 156 11.08 31.79 -0.94
N ALA A 157 11.56 30.56 -0.72
CA ALA A 157 10.99 29.37 -1.31
C ALA A 157 9.78 28.88 -0.50
N ARG A 158 8.69 28.56 -1.20
CA ARG A 158 7.49 27.93 -0.64
C ARG A 158 7.27 26.59 -1.32
N PHE A 159 7.34 25.54 -0.53
CA PHE A 159 7.16 24.16 -0.94
C PHE A 159 5.72 23.71 -0.67
N THR A 160 5.15 22.97 -1.63
CA THR A 160 3.85 22.32 -1.52
C THR A 160 4.00 20.86 -1.90
N LEU A 161 3.48 19.96 -1.07
CA LEU A 161 3.36 18.54 -1.40
C LEU A 161 2.10 18.35 -2.26
N ASN A 162 2.30 17.96 -3.52
CA ASN A 162 1.22 17.89 -4.52
C ASN A 162 0.65 16.48 -4.68
N TYR A 163 1.50 15.47 -4.63
CA TYR A 163 1.13 14.07 -4.82
C TYR A 163 2.11 13.16 -4.10
N MET A 164 1.65 11.96 -3.76
CA MET A 164 2.52 10.85 -3.37
C MET A 164 1.89 9.53 -3.75
N GLU A 165 2.74 8.52 -3.93
CA GLU A 165 2.33 7.13 -4.10
C GLU A 165 3.29 6.21 -3.37
N THR A 166 2.77 5.31 -2.54
CA THR A 166 3.57 4.24 -1.94
C THR A 166 3.68 3.08 -2.91
N THR A 167 4.83 2.43 -2.91
CA THR A 167 5.02 1.15 -3.56
C THR A 167 4.48 0.08 -2.60
N LEU A 168 3.31 -0.46 -2.93
CA LEU A 168 2.76 -1.59 -2.17
C LEU A 168 3.70 -2.81 -2.31
N PRO A 169 3.92 -3.57 -1.23
CA PRO A 169 4.55 -4.88 -1.34
C PRO A 169 3.77 -5.74 -2.33
N SER A 170 4.45 -6.48 -3.20
CA SER A 170 3.79 -7.44 -4.08
C SER A 170 3.26 -8.62 -3.26
N GLY A 171 1.94 -8.80 -3.26
CA GLY A 171 1.26 -9.94 -2.63
C GLY A 171 0.39 -9.58 -1.43
N PRO A 172 -0.38 -10.55 -0.91
CA PRO A 172 -1.41 -10.32 0.11
C PRO A 172 -0.89 -10.11 1.55
N PHE A 173 0.43 -10.21 1.75
CA PHE A 173 1.09 -10.13 3.05
C PHE A 173 2.02 -8.91 3.06
N THR A 174 1.69 -7.91 3.87
CA THR A 174 2.45 -6.66 3.94
C THR A 174 3.42 -6.67 5.11
N ASP A 175 4.72 -6.48 4.84
CA ASP A 175 5.69 -6.10 5.86
C ASP A 175 5.51 -4.60 6.17
N ASN A 176 5.02 -4.31 7.38
CA ASN A 176 4.76 -2.94 7.84
C ASN A 176 6.00 -2.27 8.46
N SER A 177 7.19 -2.86 8.34
CA SER A 177 8.43 -2.30 8.92
C SER A 177 9.04 -1.16 8.09
N LYS A 178 8.69 -1.09 6.79
CA LYS A 178 9.23 -0.12 5.84
C LYS A 178 8.15 0.33 4.86
N ILE A 179 8.20 1.61 4.48
CA ILE A 179 7.31 2.18 3.47
C ILE A 179 8.19 2.89 2.45
N SER A 180 8.06 2.52 1.18
CA SER A 180 8.76 3.17 0.07
C SER A 180 7.77 3.77 -0.91
N GLY A 181 8.20 4.76 -1.68
CA GLY A 181 7.35 5.41 -2.66
C GLY A 181 8.04 6.59 -3.32
N PHE A 182 7.24 7.42 -3.96
CA PHE A 182 7.67 8.71 -4.49
C PHE A 182 6.65 9.80 -4.22
N CYS A 183 7.09 11.05 -4.30
CA CYS A 183 6.23 12.21 -4.14
C CYS A 183 6.60 13.33 -5.11
N LEU A 184 5.64 14.22 -5.34
CA LEU A 184 5.78 15.44 -6.12
C LEU A 184 5.73 16.65 -5.19
N TYR A 185 6.83 17.41 -5.14
CA TYR A 185 6.85 18.74 -4.56
C TYR A 185 6.77 19.79 -5.66
N SER A 186 6.12 20.91 -5.37
CA SER A 186 6.33 22.16 -6.09
C SER A 186 7.10 23.12 -5.19
N ARG A 187 7.93 23.97 -5.79
CA ARG A 187 8.63 25.07 -5.13
C ARG A 187 8.32 26.35 -5.87
N GLU A 188 7.60 27.25 -5.21
CA GLU A 188 7.38 28.60 -5.66
C GLU A 188 8.46 29.53 -5.08
N ARG A 189 9.04 30.40 -5.90
CA ARG A 189 9.93 31.47 -5.44
C ARG A 189 9.16 32.79 -5.41
N VAL A 190 9.06 33.41 -4.25
CA VAL A 190 8.48 34.75 -4.14
C VAL A 190 9.55 35.77 -4.56
N ASN A 191 9.68 36.03 -5.86
CA ASN A 191 10.50 37.13 -6.39
C ASN A 191 9.58 38.15 -7.07
N GLY A 192 9.61 39.40 -6.61
CA GLY A 192 8.75 40.49 -7.11
C GLY A 192 9.01 40.96 -8.55
N MET A 193 9.89 40.30 -9.31
CA MET A 193 10.30 40.71 -10.67
C MET A 193 10.60 39.53 -11.62
N SER A 194 9.84 38.43 -11.58
CA SER A 194 10.00 37.39 -12.63
C SER A 194 8.98 37.57 -13.75
N ILE A 195 9.47 37.55 -14.99
CA ILE A 195 8.66 37.59 -16.22
C ILE A 195 8.29 36.17 -16.67
N SER A 196 9.01 35.15 -16.20
CA SER A 196 8.72 33.72 -16.40
C SER A 196 8.38 33.02 -15.09
N GLY A 197 7.59 31.94 -15.15
CA GLY A 197 6.97 31.30 -13.99
C GLY A 197 7.95 30.96 -12.86
N ASN A 198 7.56 31.32 -11.63
CA ASN A 198 8.35 31.08 -10.40
C ASN A 198 8.15 29.69 -9.77
N LEU A 199 7.44 28.80 -10.47
CA LEU A 199 7.02 27.51 -9.96
C LEU A 199 7.84 26.38 -10.60
N ASN A 200 8.60 25.66 -9.78
CA ASN A 200 9.34 24.48 -10.20
C ASN A 200 8.76 23.23 -9.55
N TYR A 201 8.88 22.09 -10.21
CA TYR A 201 8.47 20.79 -9.67
C TYR A 201 9.68 19.89 -9.41
N ALA A 202 9.59 19.06 -8.38
CA ALA A 202 10.61 18.09 -8.02
C ALA A 202 9.96 16.76 -7.65
N LEU A 203 10.41 15.68 -8.29
CA LEU A 203 10.03 14.31 -7.97
C LEU A 203 11.09 13.66 -7.09
N MET A 204 10.66 13.17 -5.94
CA MET A 204 11.54 12.56 -4.95
C MET A 204 11.07 11.14 -4.65
N LYS A 205 11.98 10.17 -4.74
CA LYS A 205 11.78 8.84 -4.18
C LYS A 205 12.15 8.85 -2.70
N PHE A 206 11.44 8.06 -1.90
CA PHE A 206 11.70 7.97 -0.46
C PHE A 206 11.55 6.53 0.04
N THR A 207 12.25 6.26 1.13
CA THR A 207 12.01 5.12 2.01
C THR A 207 11.98 5.64 3.44
N ILE A 208 10.93 5.28 4.18
CA ILE A 208 10.77 5.53 5.61
C ILE A 208 10.75 4.20 6.36
N ALA A 209 11.35 4.19 7.54
CA ALA A 209 11.40 3.02 8.42
C ALA A 209 11.32 3.47 9.88
N LYS A 210 10.98 2.54 10.77
CA LYS A 210 11.06 2.81 12.22
C LYS A 210 12.53 2.77 12.66
N VAL A 211 13.01 3.89 13.18
CA VAL A 211 14.32 4.05 13.81
C VAL A 211 14.06 4.54 15.23
N ASP A 212 14.50 3.78 16.23
CA ASP A 212 14.22 4.04 17.66
C ASP A 212 12.71 4.19 17.95
N GLY A 213 11.89 3.36 17.32
CA GLY A 213 10.42 3.38 17.46
C GLY A 213 9.70 4.51 16.71
N GLN A 214 10.43 5.42 16.05
CA GLN A 214 9.87 6.55 15.31
C GLN A 214 10.06 6.39 13.80
N TRP A 215 9.06 6.76 13.00
CA TRP A 215 9.19 6.80 11.55
C TRP A 215 10.14 7.91 11.11
N LYS A 216 11.18 7.56 10.35
CA LYS A 216 12.16 8.49 9.80
C LYS A 216 12.45 8.16 8.34
N PHE A 217 12.83 9.17 7.56
CA PHE A 217 13.46 8.99 6.26
C PHE A 217 14.80 8.31 6.46
N VAL A 218 14.94 7.12 5.89
CA VAL A 218 16.21 6.38 5.83
C VAL A 218 16.90 6.58 4.48
N THR A 219 16.12 6.79 3.42
CA THR A 219 16.62 7.08 2.08
C THR A 219 15.74 8.11 1.40
N THR A 220 16.35 9.12 0.78
CA THR A 220 15.68 9.99 -0.20
C THR A 220 16.56 10.18 -1.42
N GLY A 221 15.96 10.49 -2.57
CA GLY A 221 16.71 10.78 -3.78
C GLY A 221 15.82 11.24 -4.91
N ASN A 222 16.43 11.53 -6.06
CA ASN A 222 15.68 11.88 -7.27
C ASN A 222 14.91 10.65 -7.76
N TYR A 223 13.63 10.87 -8.08
CA TYR A 223 12.86 9.89 -8.83
C TYR A 223 13.16 10.08 -10.31
N LEU A 224 13.56 8.99 -10.97
CA LEU A 224 13.80 8.96 -12.40
C LEU A 224 12.48 8.65 -13.08
N LEU A 225 12.12 9.47 -14.09
CA LEU A 225 10.93 9.22 -14.89
C LEU A 225 11.05 7.85 -15.60
N PRO A 226 9.93 7.16 -15.83
CA PRO A 226 9.93 5.96 -16.68
C PRO A 226 10.56 6.27 -18.04
N ASP A 227 11.37 5.35 -18.55
CA ASP A 227 12.00 5.47 -19.86
C ASP A 227 11.02 5.10 -20.97
N ASN A 228 10.00 5.93 -21.14
CA ASN A 228 8.92 5.76 -22.11
C ASN A 228 8.71 7.00 -22.98
N GLY A 229 9.68 7.92 -22.98
CA GLY A 229 9.63 9.16 -23.76
C GLY A 229 8.58 10.18 -23.27
N VAL A 230 7.97 9.99 -22.10
CA VAL A 230 6.99 10.94 -21.56
C VAL A 230 7.68 12.24 -21.16
N ASP A 231 7.15 13.36 -21.66
CA ASP A 231 7.63 14.70 -21.31
C ASP A 231 7.46 14.96 -19.79
N PRO A 232 8.48 15.49 -19.10
CA PRO A 232 8.41 15.74 -17.66
C PRO A 232 7.24 16.62 -17.22
N LYS A 233 6.83 17.61 -18.02
CA LYS A 233 5.69 18.48 -17.67
C LYS A 233 4.38 17.73 -17.82
N GLN A 234 4.24 16.94 -18.89
CA GLN A 234 3.07 16.08 -19.07
C GLN A 234 2.93 15.09 -17.91
N PHE A 235 4.02 14.49 -17.45
CA PHE A 235 4.00 13.59 -16.29
C PHE A 235 3.55 14.31 -15.01
N VAL A 236 4.02 15.53 -14.76
CA VAL A 236 3.58 16.34 -13.61
C VAL A 236 2.08 16.61 -13.66
N GLU A 237 1.52 16.94 -14.83
CA GLU A 237 0.07 17.17 -14.96
C GLU A 237 -0.73 15.87 -14.72
N GLN A 238 -0.27 14.73 -15.23
CA GLN A 238 -0.88 13.43 -14.92
C GLN A 238 -0.88 13.14 -13.41
N LEU A 239 0.21 13.45 -12.70
CA LEU A 239 0.25 13.27 -11.25
C LEU A 239 -0.71 14.21 -10.50
N LYS A 240 -0.93 15.43 -11.01
CA LYS A 240 -1.91 16.36 -10.43
C LYS A 240 -3.34 15.87 -10.65
N GLU A 241 -3.64 15.29 -11.81
CA GLU A 241 -4.93 14.65 -12.06
C GLU A 241 -5.13 13.46 -11.12
N LYS A 242 -4.12 12.58 -10.99
CA LYS A 242 -4.13 11.50 -10.01
C LYS A 242 -4.29 12.00 -8.57
N ALA A 243 -3.69 13.14 -8.22
CA ALA A 243 -3.86 13.73 -6.90
C ALA A 243 -5.31 14.16 -6.64
N LYS A 244 -5.96 14.79 -7.62
CA LYS A 244 -7.38 15.16 -7.53
C LYS A 244 -8.27 13.93 -7.42
N GLU A 245 -7.98 12.88 -8.19
CA GLU A 245 -8.75 11.63 -8.13
C GLU A 245 -8.57 10.93 -6.77
N LYS A 246 -7.32 10.76 -6.32
CA LYS A 246 -6.99 10.00 -5.11
C LYS A 246 -7.29 10.74 -3.81
N TYR A 247 -6.95 12.03 -3.75
CA TYR A 247 -6.99 12.82 -2.53
C TYR A 247 -8.06 13.93 -2.54
N GLY A 248 -8.69 14.19 -3.69
CA GLY A 248 -9.62 15.33 -3.83
C GLY A 248 -8.93 16.70 -3.86
N THR A 249 -7.59 16.74 -3.82
CA THR A 249 -6.81 17.99 -3.79
C THR A 249 -5.42 17.78 -4.40
N THR A 250 -4.83 18.83 -4.94
CA THR A 250 -3.41 18.87 -5.35
C THR A 250 -2.53 19.52 -4.28
N ASN A 251 -3.06 19.80 -3.09
CA ASN A 251 -2.29 20.30 -1.97
C ASN A 251 -2.55 19.41 -0.75
N LEU A 252 -1.64 18.47 -0.51
CA LEU A 252 -1.78 17.49 0.56
C LEU A 252 -1.69 18.11 1.97
N ALA A 253 -1.24 19.36 2.10
CA ALA A 253 -1.31 20.08 3.37
C ALA A 253 -2.76 20.46 3.76
N THR A 254 -3.65 20.55 2.76
CA THR A 254 -5.08 20.85 2.94
C THR A 254 -5.97 19.62 2.97
N TRP A 255 -5.39 18.45 2.70
CA TRP A 255 -6.11 17.19 2.67
C TRP A 255 -6.56 16.81 4.09
N ARG A 256 -7.87 16.71 4.29
CA ARG A 256 -8.49 16.34 5.56
C ARG A 256 -9.04 14.92 5.42
N ASN A 257 -8.38 13.94 6.02
CA ASN A 257 -8.83 12.55 6.04
C ASN A 257 -8.36 11.84 7.30
#